data_AF-A0A7Y2MZ76-F1
#
_entry.id   AF-A0A7Y2MZ76-F1
#
_cell.length_a   1.000
_cell.length_b   1.000
_cell.length_c   1.000
_cell.angle_alpha   90.00
_cell.angle_beta   90.00
_cell.angle_gamma   90.00
#
_symmetry.space_group_name_H-M   'P 1'
#
loop_
_entity.id
_entity.type
_entity.pdbx_description
1 polymer ?
#
loop_
_entity_poly.entity_id
_entity_poly.type
_entity_poly.pdbx_seq_one_letter_code
_entity_poly.pdbx_strand_id
1 'polypeptide(L)'
;MTAMASGTWVTWAGGIGLLVVFIGLLFAAWWSLFSDRPRGRRRCPQCWYDLTYSPGMRCGECGHTGRRESEFTRTRRRLGVFLMSVVGCSLVGVYVIDHVNSQGWMSYVPTRGLVWMLPHVDDRSALITNELIVRIRGDDLEESDWHALLRRCVNGDGGAQPPSEAWIAKYGLFATAGGRVLMSSDDEQVRDAAALLMLDIARQELPEVELSTRERWPEAVAPTVDVRVRDWWQNPTHMRIIAQPTLPEAEPARHICRDDPIQPRSYSMYLPPLAPGEHEVDIVLDIERRAGPGHPWVPIGERTVTVPLAVDAGLARTLQPVSGPAYDRQVARAFQDGLSKWEDGSLPVRVGVNSRRTFSRLFDDTAVAVRVEVMRNGKVGRHLDIWWRGGIGYFEREHAWEVPWWNDELLGAPDEPDDKWVLRVTSRPTLAFRVSGVTKYWEGEVEVPVRVRTRSGNAPPRGWIVDTEDAPGDGPV
;
A
#
# COMPACT_ATOMS: atom_id res chain seq x y z
N MET A 1 -31.74 -4.77 13.00
CA MET A 1 -30.82 -4.95 11.86
C MET A 1 -31.51 -4.49 10.57
N THR A 2 -31.79 -3.19 10.47
CA THR A 2 -32.39 -2.49 9.32
C THR A 2 -31.86 -1.05 9.28
N ALA A 3 -30.56 -0.91 9.53
CA ALA A 3 -29.84 0.34 9.37
C ALA A 3 -28.92 0.20 8.16
N MET A 4 -28.77 1.26 7.38
CA MET A 4 -27.76 1.45 6.31
C MET A 4 -28.09 1.02 4.87
N ALA A 5 -29.34 1.19 4.41
CA ALA A 5 -29.61 1.37 2.96
C ALA A 5 -29.95 2.84 2.61
N SER A 6 -29.80 3.77 3.56
CA SER A 6 -30.23 5.16 3.42
C SER A 6 -29.15 6.11 2.89
N GLY A 7 -27.86 5.74 2.94
CA GLY A 7 -26.76 6.66 2.60
C GLY A 7 -26.71 7.00 1.11
N THR A 8 -26.74 5.99 0.24
CA THR A 8 -26.70 6.19 -1.21
C THR A 8 -27.97 6.87 -1.73
N TRP A 9 -29.15 6.47 -1.26
CA TRP A 9 -30.40 7.08 -1.69
C TRP A 9 -30.52 8.56 -1.29
N VAL A 10 -30.01 8.94 -0.12
CA VAL A 10 -30.03 10.32 0.34
C VAL A 10 -29.11 11.22 -0.49
N THR A 11 -27.92 10.74 -0.88
CA THR A 11 -27.01 11.51 -1.74
C THR A 11 -27.61 11.70 -3.15
N TRP A 12 -28.20 10.65 -3.72
CA TRP A 12 -28.93 10.74 -5.01
C TRP A 12 -30.13 11.68 -4.93
N ALA A 13 -30.98 11.52 -3.92
CA ALA A 13 -32.14 12.38 -3.71
C ALA A 13 -31.70 13.84 -3.47
N GLY A 14 -30.55 14.05 -2.82
CA GLY A 14 -29.92 15.36 -2.66
C GLY A 14 -29.49 15.96 -3.99
N GLY A 15 -28.77 15.21 -4.83
CA GLY A 15 -28.33 15.65 -6.15
C GLY A 15 -29.48 15.95 -7.10
N ILE A 16 -30.46 15.04 -7.20
CA ILE A 16 -31.68 15.24 -7.99
C ILE A 16 -32.48 16.42 -7.44
N GLY A 17 -32.62 16.52 -6.12
CA GLY A 17 -33.29 17.63 -5.45
C GLY A 17 -32.64 18.97 -5.80
N LEU A 18 -31.31 19.06 -5.75
CA LEU A 18 -30.56 20.25 -6.10
C LEU A 18 -30.72 20.60 -7.58
N LEU A 19 -30.72 19.62 -8.48
CA LEU A 19 -30.98 19.82 -9.90
C LEU A 19 -32.41 20.34 -10.15
N VAL A 20 -33.42 19.75 -9.50
CA VAL A 20 -34.82 20.19 -9.59
C VAL A 20 -34.98 21.62 -9.07
N VAL A 21 -34.34 21.96 -7.95
CA VAL A 21 -34.31 23.32 -7.42
C VAL A 21 -33.67 24.28 -8.42
N PHE A 22 -32.52 23.93 -9.00
CA PHE A 22 -31.83 24.75 -9.99
C PHE A 22 -32.68 24.98 -11.25
N ILE A 23 -33.29 23.93 -11.80
CA ILE A 23 -34.21 24.03 -12.94
C ILE A 23 -35.43 24.90 -12.59
N GLY A 24 -35.99 24.73 -11.38
CA GLY A 24 -37.10 25.54 -10.88
C GLY A 24 -36.75 27.02 -10.78
N LEU A 25 -35.53 27.35 -10.32
CA LEU A 25 -35.03 28.73 -10.25
C LEU A 25 -34.79 29.32 -11.64
N LEU A 26 -34.24 28.56 -12.59
CA LEU A 26 -34.10 28.99 -13.98
C LEU A 26 -35.45 29.24 -14.63
N PHE A 27 -36.42 28.34 -14.41
CA PHE A 27 -37.78 28.51 -14.89
C PHE A 27 -38.45 29.74 -14.27
N ALA A 28 -38.30 29.97 -12.96
CA ALA A 28 -38.82 31.14 -12.28
C ALA A 28 -38.20 32.45 -12.81
N ALA A 29 -36.87 32.46 -13.05
CA ALA A 29 -36.18 33.59 -13.66
C ALA A 29 -36.71 33.88 -15.07
N TRP A 30 -36.83 32.86 -15.90
CA TRP A 30 -37.38 32.97 -17.25
C TRP A 30 -38.84 33.45 -17.23
N TRP A 31 -39.68 32.83 -16.41
CA TRP A 31 -41.10 33.17 -16.25
C TRP A 31 -41.28 34.62 -15.79
N SER A 32 -40.47 35.08 -14.84
CA SER A 32 -40.53 36.44 -14.28
C SER A 32 -40.22 37.54 -15.30
N LEU A 33 -39.44 37.23 -16.35
CA LEU A 33 -39.06 38.16 -17.41
C LEU A 33 -39.94 38.06 -18.65
N PHE A 34 -40.42 36.86 -18.99
CA PHE A 34 -40.97 36.57 -20.32
C PHE A 34 -42.42 36.08 -20.34
N SER A 35 -43.02 35.68 -19.21
CA SER A 35 -44.37 35.07 -19.21
C SER A 35 -45.46 36.04 -19.66
N ASP A 36 -45.38 37.31 -19.23
CA ASP A 36 -46.45 38.29 -19.36
C ASP A 36 -46.20 39.27 -20.52
N ARG A 37 -45.95 38.75 -21.73
CA ARG A 37 -45.84 39.58 -22.93
C ARG A 37 -47.22 40.12 -23.32
N PRO A 38 -47.34 41.43 -23.63
CA PRO A 38 -48.64 42.07 -23.93
C PRO A 38 -49.33 41.52 -25.18
N ARG A 39 -48.62 40.86 -26.12
CA ARG A 39 -49.16 40.26 -27.35
C ARG A 39 -50.15 41.19 -28.10
N GLY A 40 -49.87 42.49 -28.11
CA GLY A 40 -50.70 43.52 -28.75
C GLY A 40 -51.96 43.94 -27.96
N ARG A 41 -52.20 43.41 -26.76
CA ARG A 41 -53.35 43.78 -25.90
C ARG A 41 -52.97 44.94 -24.97
N ARG A 42 -53.92 45.86 -24.74
CA ARG A 42 -53.79 46.95 -23.76
C ARG A 42 -54.06 46.41 -22.36
N ARG A 43 -53.12 46.56 -21.43
CA ARG A 43 -53.30 46.18 -20.02
C ARG A 43 -52.82 47.28 -19.09
N CYS A 44 -53.51 47.46 -17.97
CA CYS A 44 -53.08 48.42 -16.96
C CYS A 44 -51.74 47.97 -16.32
N PRO A 45 -50.71 48.83 -16.20
CA PRO A 45 -49.41 48.44 -15.63
C PRO A 45 -49.44 48.16 -14.12
N GLN A 46 -50.44 48.67 -13.38
CA GLN A 46 -50.58 48.42 -11.94
C GLN A 46 -51.36 47.13 -11.63
N CYS A 47 -52.60 47.02 -12.11
CA CYS A 47 -53.48 45.88 -11.79
C CYS A 47 -53.50 44.77 -12.83
N TRP A 48 -52.95 45.00 -14.03
CA TRP A 48 -52.96 44.05 -15.16
C TRP A 48 -54.34 43.78 -15.80
N TYR A 49 -55.35 44.60 -15.46
CA TYR A 49 -56.67 44.56 -16.09
C TYR A 49 -56.60 44.80 -17.60
N ASP A 50 -57.36 44.03 -18.38
CA ASP A 50 -57.43 44.12 -19.83
C ASP A 50 -58.28 45.34 -20.25
N LEU A 51 -57.65 46.32 -20.89
CA LEU A 51 -58.27 47.58 -21.32
C LEU A 51 -58.66 47.57 -22.80
N THR A 52 -58.74 46.40 -23.43
CA THR A 52 -59.09 46.27 -24.85
C THR A 52 -60.46 46.89 -25.17
N TYR A 53 -61.41 46.86 -24.24
CA TYR A 53 -62.78 47.38 -24.42
C TYR A 53 -63.07 48.69 -23.68
N SER A 54 -62.06 49.30 -23.04
CA SER A 54 -62.22 50.56 -22.30
C SER A 54 -61.45 51.68 -23.00
N PRO A 55 -62.10 52.47 -23.87
CA PRO A 55 -61.46 53.60 -24.52
C PRO A 55 -61.08 54.66 -23.48
N GLY A 56 -59.87 55.20 -23.59
CA GLY A 56 -59.34 56.21 -22.67
C GLY A 56 -58.02 55.82 -22.00
N MET A 57 -57.51 56.75 -21.19
CA MET A 57 -56.21 56.65 -20.50
C MET A 57 -56.35 56.27 -19.02
N ARG A 58 -57.56 55.97 -18.52
CA ARG A 58 -57.81 55.66 -17.11
C ARG A 58 -58.34 54.23 -16.95
N CYS A 59 -57.69 53.44 -16.12
CA CYS A 59 -58.11 52.08 -15.81
C CYS A 59 -59.39 52.08 -14.96
N GLY A 60 -60.41 51.35 -15.41
CA GLY A 60 -61.70 51.24 -14.71
C GLY A 60 -61.66 50.43 -13.40
N GLU A 61 -60.63 49.61 -13.19
CA GLU A 61 -60.50 48.78 -11.98
C GLU A 61 -59.72 49.51 -10.87
N CYS A 62 -58.45 49.85 -11.13
CA CYS A 62 -57.57 50.44 -10.11
C CYS A 62 -57.46 51.97 -10.14
N GLY A 63 -58.12 52.63 -11.11
CA GLY A 63 -58.08 54.08 -11.27
C GLY A 63 -56.77 54.65 -11.83
N HIS A 64 -55.77 53.82 -12.14
CA HIS A 64 -54.49 54.25 -12.71
C HIS A 64 -54.70 55.03 -14.02
N THR A 65 -54.11 56.21 -14.14
CA THR A 65 -54.19 57.04 -15.36
C THR A 65 -52.83 57.06 -16.04
N GLY A 66 -52.74 56.40 -17.20
CA GLY A 66 -51.52 56.34 -18.00
C GLY A 66 -51.21 57.70 -18.63
N ARG A 67 -49.93 58.05 -18.73
CA ARG A 67 -49.46 59.30 -19.36
C ARG A 67 -49.31 59.15 -20.87
N ARG A 68 -49.06 57.93 -21.35
CA ARG A 68 -48.85 57.59 -22.77
C ARG A 68 -49.48 56.24 -23.09
N GLU A 69 -49.96 56.09 -24.32
CA GLU A 69 -50.58 54.84 -24.79
C GLU A 69 -49.61 53.64 -24.70
N SER A 70 -48.31 53.88 -24.88
CA SER A 70 -47.26 52.86 -24.73
C SER A 70 -47.12 52.28 -23.31
N GLU A 71 -47.63 52.97 -22.28
CA GLU A 71 -47.61 52.44 -20.91
C GLU A 71 -48.54 51.24 -20.75
N PHE A 72 -49.63 51.19 -21.54
CA PHE A 72 -50.57 50.06 -21.54
C PHE A 72 -50.06 48.85 -22.32
N THR A 73 -48.98 49.00 -23.08
CA THR A 73 -48.29 47.90 -23.78
C THR A 73 -47.02 47.48 -23.06
N ARG A 74 -46.76 47.97 -21.84
CA ARG A 74 -45.53 47.62 -21.12
C ARG A 74 -45.62 46.22 -20.52
N THR A 75 -44.59 45.40 -20.75
CA THR A 75 -44.45 44.07 -20.11
C THR A 75 -44.30 44.22 -18.60
N ARG A 76 -45.14 43.54 -17.81
CA ARG A 76 -44.97 43.43 -16.35
C ARG A 76 -43.84 42.47 -16.06
N ARG A 77 -42.68 43.02 -15.69
CA ARG A 77 -41.51 42.24 -15.26
C ARG A 77 -41.52 42.14 -13.74
N ARG A 78 -41.43 40.92 -13.20
CA ARG A 78 -41.35 40.69 -11.75
C ARG A 78 -39.89 40.71 -11.32
N LEU A 79 -39.26 41.88 -11.36
CA LEU A 79 -37.81 42.03 -11.12
C LEU A 79 -37.36 41.48 -9.77
N GLY A 80 -38.19 41.56 -8.72
CA GLY A 80 -37.89 40.94 -7.42
C GLY A 80 -37.74 39.42 -7.51
N VAL A 81 -38.67 38.74 -8.20
CA VAL A 81 -38.59 37.28 -8.41
C VAL A 81 -37.36 36.94 -9.26
N PHE A 82 -37.10 37.70 -10.32
CA PHE A 82 -35.90 37.53 -11.14
C PHE A 82 -34.61 37.61 -10.31
N LEU A 83 -34.44 38.68 -9.52
CA LEU A 83 -33.26 38.89 -8.68
C LEU A 83 -33.10 37.76 -7.65
N MET A 84 -34.18 37.35 -6.98
CA MET A 84 -34.14 36.24 -6.04
C MET A 84 -33.78 34.92 -6.71
N SER A 85 -34.30 34.64 -7.92
CA SER A 85 -33.94 33.46 -8.68
C SER A 85 -32.47 33.47 -9.12
N VAL A 86 -31.95 34.62 -9.55
CA VAL A 86 -30.53 34.76 -9.91
C VAL A 86 -29.63 34.56 -8.69
N VAL A 87 -29.93 35.19 -7.55
CA VAL A 87 -29.19 34.98 -6.30
C VAL A 87 -29.25 33.52 -5.87
N GLY A 88 -30.43 32.89 -5.95
CA GLY A 88 -30.59 31.46 -5.66
C GLY A 88 -29.73 30.57 -6.55
N CYS A 89 -29.74 30.81 -7.87
CA CYS A 89 -28.87 30.08 -8.80
C CYS A 89 -27.39 30.28 -8.48
N SER A 90 -26.97 31.50 -8.14
CA SER A 90 -25.59 31.79 -7.75
C SER A 90 -25.19 31.07 -6.47
N LEU A 91 -26.05 31.02 -5.46
CA LEU A 91 -25.78 30.30 -4.20
C LEU A 91 -25.67 28.79 -4.43
N VAL A 92 -26.56 28.20 -5.23
CA VAL A 92 -26.47 26.79 -5.63
C VAL A 92 -25.16 26.55 -6.40
N GLY A 93 -24.79 27.45 -7.31
CA GLY A 93 -23.54 27.37 -8.06
C GLY A 93 -22.30 27.43 -7.17
N VAL A 94 -22.24 28.36 -6.21
CA VAL A 94 -21.14 28.48 -5.24
C VAL A 94 -21.04 27.22 -4.38
N TYR A 95 -22.18 26.71 -3.89
CA TYR A 95 -22.21 25.48 -3.10
C TYR A 95 -21.66 24.28 -3.89
N VAL A 96 -22.11 24.10 -5.14
CA VAL A 96 -21.60 23.02 -6.01
C VAL A 96 -20.11 23.20 -6.29
N ILE A 97 -19.65 24.42 -6.59
CA ILE A 97 -18.23 24.70 -6.82
C ILE A 97 -17.39 24.40 -5.59
N ASP A 98 -17.81 24.85 -4.40
CA ASP A 98 -17.11 24.60 -3.13
C ASP A 98 -17.03 23.10 -2.81
N HIS A 99 -18.12 22.38 -3.01
CA HIS A 99 -18.16 20.93 -2.80
C HIS A 99 -17.29 20.18 -3.82
N VAL A 100 -17.36 20.53 -5.11
CA VAL A 100 -16.48 19.97 -6.16
C VAL A 100 -15.01 20.30 -5.90
N ASN A 101 -14.70 21.48 -5.38
CA ASN A 101 -13.31 21.86 -5.08
C ASN A 101 -12.78 21.15 -3.83
N SER A 102 -13.63 20.86 -2.84
CA SER A 102 -13.21 20.20 -1.59
C SER A 102 -13.15 18.68 -1.71
N GLN A 103 -14.06 18.06 -2.45
CA GLN A 103 -14.15 16.59 -2.55
C GLN A 103 -13.88 16.04 -3.96
N GLY A 104 -13.74 16.91 -4.96
CA GLY A 104 -13.71 16.50 -6.37
C GLY A 104 -15.11 16.21 -6.91
N TRP A 105 -15.32 16.38 -8.21
CA TRP A 105 -16.63 16.11 -8.82
C TRP A 105 -17.02 14.61 -8.82
N MET A 106 -16.03 13.72 -8.63
CA MET A 106 -16.26 12.28 -8.52
C MET A 106 -17.04 11.89 -7.25
N SER A 107 -17.09 12.75 -6.23
CA SER A 107 -17.87 12.51 -5.01
C SER A 107 -19.37 12.37 -5.29
N TYR A 108 -19.88 13.01 -6.35
CA TYR A 108 -21.27 12.87 -6.79
C TYR A 108 -21.55 11.58 -7.55
N VAL A 109 -20.51 10.89 -8.02
CA VAL A 109 -20.70 9.62 -8.73
C VAL A 109 -20.97 8.53 -7.69
N PRO A 110 -22.02 7.72 -7.85
CA PRO A 110 -22.31 6.61 -6.94
C PRO A 110 -21.18 5.59 -6.97
N THR A 111 -20.94 4.92 -5.84
CA THR A 111 -19.87 3.93 -5.72
C THR A 111 -20.00 2.84 -6.77
N ARG A 112 -21.22 2.32 -7.03
CA ARG A 112 -21.45 1.39 -8.16
C ARG A 112 -21.06 1.93 -9.52
N GLY A 113 -21.31 3.21 -9.78
CA GLY A 113 -20.89 3.86 -11.01
C GLY A 113 -19.37 3.87 -11.13
N LEU A 114 -18.68 4.24 -10.05
CA LEU A 114 -17.22 4.22 -9.99
C LEU A 114 -16.66 2.80 -10.22
N VAL A 115 -17.18 1.78 -9.52
CA VAL A 115 -16.77 0.37 -9.67
C VAL A 115 -17.06 -0.15 -11.09
N TRP A 116 -18.19 0.24 -11.68
CA TRP A 116 -18.53 -0.13 -13.06
C TRP A 116 -17.57 0.51 -14.06
N MET A 117 -17.18 1.77 -13.86
CA MET A 117 -16.26 2.50 -14.73
C MET A 117 -14.81 2.00 -14.66
N LEU A 118 -14.39 1.33 -13.58
CA LEU A 118 -13.00 0.91 -13.36
C LEU A 118 -12.30 0.26 -14.58
N PRO A 119 -12.89 -0.70 -15.32
CA PRO A 119 -12.21 -1.29 -16.48
C PRO A 119 -11.95 -0.30 -17.61
N HIS A 120 -12.78 0.73 -17.72
CA HIS A 120 -12.79 1.66 -18.84
C HIS A 120 -11.85 2.86 -18.63
N VAL A 121 -11.32 3.02 -17.41
CA VAL A 121 -10.29 4.02 -17.13
C VAL A 121 -8.91 3.37 -17.22
N ASP A 122 -8.02 4.03 -17.96
CA ASP A 122 -6.59 3.73 -17.93
C ASP A 122 -6.02 4.09 -16.55
N ASP A 123 -4.91 3.45 -16.17
CA ASP A 123 -4.17 3.64 -14.92
C ASP A 123 -3.83 5.11 -14.60
N ARG A 124 -3.88 5.98 -15.60
CA ARG A 124 -3.66 7.43 -15.47
C ARG A 124 -4.82 8.17 -14.81
N SER A 125 -5.99 7.56 -14.68
CA SER A 125 -7.18 8.20 -14.12
C SER A 125 -7.21 8.08 -12.60
N ALA A 126 -6.22 8.70 -11.94
CA ALA A 126 -6.08 8.72 -10.49
C ALA A 126 -7.36 9.21 -9.77
N LEU A 127 -8.27 9.91 -10.44
CA LEU A 127 -9.50 10.45 -9.86
C LEU A 127 -10.48 9.36 -9.39
N ILE A 128 -10.78 8.34 -10.21
CA ILE A 128 -11.73 7.28 -9.83
C ILE A 128 -11.11 6.42 -8.72
N THR A 129 -9.84 6.06 -8.88
CA THR A 129 -9.11 5.25 -7.91
C THR A 129 -8.97 5.96 -6.58
N ASN A 130 -8.59 7.24 -6.57
CA ASN A 130 -8.49 8.01 -5.33
C ASN A 130 -9.84 8.16 -4.64
N GLU A 131 -10.91 8.45 -5.38
CA GLU A 131 -12.25 8.57 -4.80
C GLU A 131 -12.72 7.26 -4.15
N LEU A 132 -12.56 6.12 -4.84
CA LEU A 132 -12.87 4.83 -4.25
C LEU A 132 -12.02 4.54 -3.01
N ILE A 133 -10.71 4.87 -3.03
CA ILE A 133 -9.84 4.73 -1.86
C ILE A 133 -10.31 5.62 -0.70
N VAL A 134 -10.75 6.85 -0.97
CA VAL A 134 -11.30 7.76 0.05
C VAL A 134 -12.54 7.12 0.68
N ARG A 135 -13.47 6.60 -0.11
CA ARG A 135 -14.67 5.92 0.41
C ARG A 135 -14.35 4.67 1.20
N ILE A 136 -13.39 3.87 0.72
CA ILE A 136 -12.91 2.68 1.43
C ILE A 136 -12.39 3.07 2.81
N ARG A 137 -11.54 4.11 2.88
CA ARG A 137 -10.97 4.58 4.14
C ARG A 137 -11.98 5.29 5.04
N GLY A 138 -13.02 5.88 4.46
CA GLY A 138 -14.12 6.54 5.17
C GLY A 138 -15.19 5.58 5.68
N ASP A 139 -15.10 4.29 5.35
CA ASP A 139 -16.15 3.29 5.61
C ASP A 139 -17.51 3.65 4.97
N ASP A 140 -17.47 4.32 3.81
CA ASP A 140 -18.65 4.82 3.09
C ASP A 140 -19.18 3.81 2.05
N LEU A 141 -18.61 2.61 1.96
CA LEU A 141 -19.08 1.58 1.03
C LEU A 141 -20.13 0.69 1.67
N GLU A 142 -21.29 0.60 1.02
CA GLU A 142 -22.28 -0.43 1.33
C GLU A 142 -21.70 -1.83 1.05
N GLU A 143 -22.13 -2.84 1.81
CA GLU A 143 -21.68 -4.23 1.67
C GLU A 143 -21.79 -4.76 0.23
N SER A 144 -22.87 -4.39 -0.48
CA SER A 144 -23.07 -4.80 -1.86
C SER A 144 -22.06 -4.16 -2.84
N ASP A 145 -21.59 -2.96 -2.54
CA ASP A 145 -20.60 -2.25 -3.34
C ASP A 145 -19.20 -2.79 -3.04
N TRP A 146 -18.94 -3.16 -1.79
CA TRP A 146 -17.78 -3.95 -1.39
C TRP A 146 -17.67 -5.25 -2.19
N HIS A 147 -18.74 -6.05 -2.24
CA HIS A 147 -18.74 -7.29 -3.02
C HIS A 147 -18.53 -7.03 -4.53
N ALA A 148 -19.13 -5.97 -5.08
CA ALA A 148 -18.94 -5.62 -6.48
C ALA A 148 -17.49 -5.21 -6.78
N LEU A 149 -16.89 -4.39 -5.91
CA LEU A 149 -15.50 -3.96 -6.03
C LEU A 149 -14.55 -5.16 -5.90
N LEU A 150 -14.72 -6.00 -4.88
CA LEU A 150 -13.90 -7.19 -4.70
C LEU A 150 -14.00 -8.12 -5.90
N ARG A 151 -15.21 -8.47 -6.35
CA ARG A 151 -15.39 -9.29 -7.58
C ARG A 151 -14.70 -8.65 -8.79
N ARG A 152 -14.68 -7.33 -8.90
CA ARG A 152 -13.96 -6.64 -9.98
C ARG A 152 -12.45 -6.81 -9.82
N CYS A 153 -11.89 -6.64 -8.63
CA CYS A 153 -10.47 -6.90 -8.38
C CYS A 153 -10.09 -8.35 -8.70
N VAL A 154 -10.93 -9.32 -8.34
CA VAL A 154 -10.69 -10.76 -8.62
C VAL A 154 -10.63 -11.06 -10.10
N ASN A 155 -11.62 -10.60 -10.84
CA ASN A 155 -11.72 -10.91 -12.26
C ASN A 155 -10.76 -10.04 -13.11
N GLY A 156 -10.31 -8.92 -12.56
CA GLY A 156 -9.62 -7.85 -13.29
C GLY A 156 -10.44 -7.35 -14.49
N ASP A 157 -9.72 -6.94 -15.53
CA ASP A 157 -10.29 -6.60 -16.83
C ASP A 157 -9.36 -7.00 -17.98
N GLY A 158 -9.78 -6.76 -19.23
CA GLY A 158 -9.03 -7.19 -20.42
C GLY A 158 -7.64 -6.56 -20.57
N GLY A 159 -7.36 -5.40 -19.96
CA GLY A 159 -6.05 -4.76 -19.96
C GLY A 159 -5.25 -5.00 -18.68
N ALA A 160 -5.90 -5.54 -17.65
CA ALA A 160 -5.35 -5.70 -16.32
C ALA A 160 -5.90 -7.01 -15.71
N GLN A 161 -5.48 -8.14 -16.28
CA GLN A 161 -5.79 -9.45 -15.71
C GLN A 161 -4.89 -9.72 -14.50
N PRO A 162 -5.40 -10.24 -13.39
CA PRO A 162 -4.51 -10.79 -12.37
C PRO A 162 -3.82 -12.04 -12.94
N PRO A 163 -2.56 -12.32 -12.61
CA PRO A 163 -1.63 -11.48 -11.87
C PRO A 163 -0.71 -10.75 -12.87
N SER A 164 -1.09 -9.56 -13.35
CA SER A 164 -0.21 -8.68 -14.16
C SER A 164 0.21 -7.40 -13.44
N GLU A 165 1.34 -6.80 -13.83
CA GLU A 165 1.75 -5.48 -13.32
C GLU A 165 0.68 -4.40 -13.53
N ALA A 166 -0.03 -4.45 -14.66
CA ALA A 166 -1.17 -3.57 -14.94
C ALA A 166 -2.31 -3.78 -13.93
N TRP A 167 -2.60 -5.03 -13.56
CA TRP A 167 -3.55 -5.32 -12.48
C TRP A 167 -3.11 -4.75 -11.15
N ILE A 168 -1.82 -4.86 -10.78
CA ILE A 168 -1.30 -4.30 -9.52
C ILE A 168 -1.47 -2.78 -9.50
N ALA A 169 -1.07 -2.11 -10.58
CA ALA A 169 -1.18 -0.66 -10.70
C ALA A 169 -2.64 -0.18 -10.58
N LYS A 170 -3.57 -0.94 -11.15
CA LYS A 170 -4.99 -0.57 -11.23
C LYS A 170 -5.82 -0.96 -10.01
N TYR A 171 -5.71 -2.22 -9.59
CA TYR A 171 -6.57 -2.85 -8.58
C TYR A 171 -5.85 -3.12 -7.26
N GLY A 172 -4.52 -3.18 -7.25
CA GLY A 172 -3.73 -3.56 -6.08
C GLY A 172 -4.06 -2.72 -4.84
N LEU A 173 -4.16 -1.39 -4.99
CA LEU A 173 -4.50 -0.48 -3.88
C LEU A 173 -5.87 -0.76 -3.25
N PHE A 174 -6.87 -1.20 -4.03
CA PHE A 174 -8.19 -1.51 -3.48
C PHE A 174 -8.16 -2.83 -2.71
N ALA A 175 -7.43 -3.83 -3.20
CA ALA A 175 -7.24 -5.08 -2.48
C ALA A 175 -6.59 -4.81 -1.11
N THR A 176 -5.56 -3.96 -1.07
CA THR A 176 -4.90 -3.52 0.17
C THR A 176 -5.82 -2.77 1.11
N ALA A 177 -6.50 -1.74 0.58
CA ALA A 177 -7.29 -0.85 1.40
C ALA A 177 -8.51 -1.58 1.95
N GLY A 178 -9.16 -2.41 1.12
CA GLY A 178 -10.29 -3.24 1.53
C GLY A 178 -9.92 -4.34 2.51
N GLY A 179 -8.78 -5.00 2.32
CA GLY A 179 -8.27 -5.96 3.30
C GLY A 179 -8.13 -5.37 4.70
N ARG A 180 -7.57 -4.17 4.80
CA ARG A 180 -7.41 -3.49 6.10
C ARG A 180 -8.75 -3.12 6.73
N VAL A 181 -9.66 -2.53 5.95
CA VAL A 181 -10.96 -2.03 6.46
C VAL A 181 -11.85 -3.18 6.89
N LEU A 182 -11.98 -4.22 6.06
CA LEU A 182 -12.79 -5.39 6.37
C LEU A 182 -12.32 -6.08 7.65
N MET A 183 -11.01 -6.10 7.91
CA MET A 183 -10.44 -6.75 9.10
C MET A 183 -10.48 -5.90 10.36
N SER A 184 -10.53 -4.58 10.21
CA SER A 184 -10.84 -3.70 11.34
C SER A 184 -12.32 -3.69 11.70
N SER A 185 -13.19 -4.38 10.95
CA SER A 185 -14.60 -4.52 11.30
C SER A 185 -14.75 -5.20 12.65
N ASP A 186 -15.60 -4.62 13.51
CA ASP A 186 -16.03 -5.23 14.77
C ASP A 186 -16.97 -6.43 14.51
N ASP A 187 -17.55 -6.53 13.31
CA ASP A 187 -18.41 -7.64 12.91
C ASP A 187 -17.58 -8.85 12.45
N GLU A 188 -17.54 -9.86 13.29
CA GLU A 188 -16.85 -11.13 13.05
C GLU A 188 -17.33 -11.85 11.79
N GLN A 189 -18.63 -11.78 11.46
CA GLN A 189 -19.16 -12.45 10.26
C GLN A 189 -18.68 -11.77 8.98
N VAL A 190 -18.59 -10.43 8.98
CA VAL A 190 -18.06 -9.66 7.85
C VAL A 190 -16.57 -9.96 7.65
N ARG A 191 -15.80 -10.05 8.75
CA ARG A 191 -14.38 -10.44 8.71
C ARG A 191 -14.20 -11.84 8.13
N ASP A 192 -14.95 -12.81 8.62
CA ASP A 192 -14.83 -14.21 8.17
C ASP A 192 -15.26 -14.37 6.71
N ALA A 193 -16.36 -13.74 6.30
CA ALA A 193 -16.82 -13.76 4.91
C ALA A 193 -15.80 -13.10 3.97
N ALA A 194 -15.22 -11.97 4.38
CA ALA A 194 -14.15 -11.32 3.64
C ALA A 194 -12.91 -12.23 3.54
N ALA A 195 -12.47 -12.82 4.66
CA ALA A 195 -11.32 -13.72 4.68
C ALA A 195 -11.53 -14.95 3.78
N LEU A 196 -12.71 -15.56 3.81
CA LEU A 196 -13.05 -16.70 2.95
C LEU A 196 -13.07 -16.31 1.46
N LEU A 197 -13.68 -15.18 1.12
CA LEU A 197 -13.66 -14.66 -0.24
C LEU A 197 -12.20 -14.44 -0.70
N MET A 198 -11.37 -13.83 0.13
CA MET A 198 -9.95 -13.59 -0.18
C MET A 198 -9.15 -14.89 -0.30
N LEU A 199 -9.47 -15.93 0.48
CA LEU A 199 -8.87 -17.26 0.33
C LEU A 199 -9.26 -17.91 -0.99
N ASP A 200 -10.54 -17.83 -1.39
CA ASP A 200 -11.00 -18.38 -2.68
C ASP A 200 -10.34 -17.68 -3.86
N ILE A 201 -10.05 -16.39 -3.73
CA ILE A 201 -9.33 -15.61 -4.73
C ILE A 201 -7.86 -16.03 -4.78
N ALA A 202 -7.20 -16.14 -3.62
CA ALA A 202 -5.81 -16.57 -3.53
C ALA A 202 -5.60 -18.01 -4.02
N ARG A 203 -6.64 -18.85 -4.04
CA ARG A 203 -6.61 -20.18 -4.67
C ARG A 203 -6.62 -20.14 -6.19
N GLN A 204 -7.18 -19.09 -6.79
CA GLN A 204 -7.21 -18.93 -8.24
C GLN A 204 -5.85 -18.43 -8.76
N GLU A 205 -5.19 -17.58 -7.98
CA GLU A 205 -3.92 -16.95 -8.37
C GLU A 205 -2.87 -17.15 -7.26
N LEU A 206 -1.96 -18.09 -7.48
CA LEU A 206 -0.83 -18.30 -6.57
C LEU A 206 0.07 -17.06 -6.54
N PRO A 207 0.68 -16.73 -5.39
CA PRO A 207 1.68 -15.67 -5.33
C PRO A 207 2.80 -15.95 -6.33
N GLU A 208 3.36 -14.86 -6.87
CA GLU A 208 4.55 -14.98 -7.70
C GLU A 208 5.74 -15.23 -6.78
N VAL A 209 6.30 -16.43 -6.88
CA VAL A 209 7.53 -16.79 -6.19
C VAL A 209 8.67 -16.77 -7.21
N GLU A 210 9.62 -15.87 -6.99
CA GLU A 210 10.86 -15.76 -7.74
C GLU A 210 11.97 -16.38 -6.89
N LEU A 211 12.65 -17.39 -7.45
CA LEU A 211 13.84 -17.97 -6.86
C LEU A 211 15.05 -17.41 -7.57
N SER A 212 15.98 -16.85 -6.82
CA SER A 212 17.25 -16.37 -7.37
C SER A 212 18.42 -16.93 -6.57
N THR A 213 19.48 -17.30 -7.26
CA THR A 213 20.73 -17.70 -6.64
C THR A 213 21.90 -17.19 -7.47
N ARG A 214 23.10 -17.20 -6.90
CA ARG A 214 24.31 -16.94 -7.67
C ARG A 214 24.56 -18.10 -8.61
N GLU A 215 24.91 -17.81 -9.86
CA GLU A 215 25.19 -18.87 -10.87
C GLU A 215 26.34 -19.80 -10.45
N ARG A 216 27.30 -19.31 -9.66
CA ARG A 216 28.50 -20.04 -9.26
C ARG A 216 28.79 -19.96 -7.76
N TRP A 217 28.94 -21.12 -7.15
CA TRP A 217 29.22 -21.33 -5.73
C TRP A 217 30.54 -22.09 -5.52
N PRO A 218 31.29 -21.86 -4.43
CA PRO A 218 32.43 -22.69 -4.07
C PRO A 218 32.01 -24.04 -3.46
N GLU A 219 32.74 -25.12 -3.75
CA GLU A 219 32.51 -26.51 -3.24
C GLU A 219 32.25 -26.63 -1.73
N ALA A 220 32.90 -25.80 -0.91
CA ALA A 220 32.77 -25.85 0.55
C ALA A 220 31.69 -24.90 1.12
N VAL A 221 30.94 -24.19 0.28
CA VAL A 221 29.97 -23.19 0.70
C VAL A 221 28.58 -23.64 0.26
N ALA A 222 27.70 -23.83 1.24
CA ALA A 222 26.29 -24.11 1.03
C ALA A 222 25.66 -23.05 0.09
N PRO A 223 25.15 -23.44 -1.09
CA PRO A 223 24.43 -22.52 -1.95
C PRO A 223 23.23 -21.92 -1.22
N THR A 224 23.04 -20.63 -1.40
CA THR A 224 21.88 -19.92 -0.86
C THR A 224 20.92 -19.59 -1.99
N VAL A 225 19.65 -19.91 -1.83
CA VAL A 225 18.58 -19.53 -2.74
C VAL A 225 17.76 -18.44 -2.08
N ASP A 226 17.74 -17.26 -2.68
CA ASP A 226 16.90 -16.14 -2.28
C ASP A 226 15.49 -16.38 -2.85
N VAL A 227 14.55 -16.62 -1.95
CA VAL A 227 13.14 -16.80 -2.27
C VAL A 227 12.45 -15.46 -2.09
N ARG A 228 12.02 -14.86 -3.20
CA ARG A 228 11.23 -13.64 -3.21
C ARG A 228 9.80 -13.98 -3.48
N VAL A 229 8.96 -13.53 -2.57
CA VAL A 229 7.54 -13.77 -2.65
C VAL A 229 6.88 -12.43 -2.88
N ARG A 230 6.29 -12.29 -4.06
CA ARG A 230 5.40 -11.19 -4.36
C ARG A 230 4.00 -11.71 -4.10
N ASP A 231 3.44 -11.29 -2.95
CA ASP A 231 2.04 -11.49 -2.65
C ASP A 231 1.24 -10.28 -3.16
N TRP A 232 0.26 -10.58 -4.01
CA TRP A 232 -0.54 -9.62 -4.75
C TRP A 232 -1.79 -9.25 -3.95
N TRP A 233 -2.17 -10.11 -3.01
CA TRP A 233 -3.34 -9.97 -2.16
C TRP A 233 -2.88 -9.48 -0.79
N GLN A 234 -2.81 -8.15 -0.67
CA GLN A 234 -2.39 -7.45 0.53
C GLN A 234 -3.52 -7.51 1.58
N ASN A 235 -3.61 -8.66 2.23
CA ASN A 235 -4.69 -9.01 3.14
C ASN A 235 -4.12 -9.53 4.46
N PRO A 236 -4.87 -9.41 5.57
CA PRO A 236 -4.51 -9.94 6.91
C PRO A 236 -4.13 -11.43 6.95
N THR A 237 -4.32 -12.15 5.84
CA THR A 237 -4.09 -13.58 5.81
C THR A 237 -2.61 -13.81 5.99
N HIS A 238 -2.26 -14.62 6.97
CA HIS A 238 -0.89 -15.09 7.02
C HIS A 238 -0.68 -16.06 5.87
N MET A 239 0.41 -15.89 5.15
CA MET A 239 0.85 -16.82 4.12
C MET A 239 2.08 -17.55 4.63
N ARG A 240 2.12 -18.85 4.41
CA ARG A 240 3.28 -19.70 4.72
C ARG A 240 3.76 -20.31 3.42
N ILE A 241 5.05 -20.21 3.18
CA ILE A 241 5.70 -20.87 2.07
C ILE A 241 6.70 -21.85 2.64
N ILE A 242 6.52 -23.10 2.24
CA ILE A 242 7.40 -24.20 2.57
C ILE A 242 8.15 -24.51 1.29
N ALA A 243 9.39 -24.09 1.23
CA ALA A 243 10.28 -24.43 0.13
C ALA A 243 11.02 -25.70 0.52
N GLN A 244 10.88 -26.76 -0.26
CA GLN A 244 11.50 -28.06 -0.06
C GLN A 244 12.37 -28.40 -1.28
N PRO A 245 13.71 -28.40 -1.15
CA PRO A 245 14.58 -28.86 -2.22
C PRO A 245 14.44 -30.37 -2.38
N THR A 246 14.56 -30.88 -3.61
CA THR A 246 14.55 -32.32 -3.89
C THR A 246 15.82 -33.05 -3.45
N LEU A 247 16.81 -32.32 -2.94
CA LEU A 247 18.04 -32.86 -2.39
C LEU A 247 17.77 -33.57 -1.04
N PRO A 248 18.20 -34.84 -0.86
CA PRO A 248 17.86 -35.62 0.34
C PRO A 248 18.32 -35.05 1.68
N GLU A 249 19.42 -34.28 1.68
CA GLU A 249 20.01 -33.69 2.88
C GLU A 249 19.56 -32.24 3.13
N ALA A 250 18.70 -31.70 2.26
CA ALA A 250 18.25 -30.32 2.39
C ALA A 250 17.09 -30.20 3.38
N GLU A 251 17.24 -29.32 4.35
CA GLU A 251 16.15 -28.95 5.25
C GLU A 251 15.15 -28.03 4.54
N PRO A 252 13.82 -28.25 4.70
CA PRO A 252 12.82 -27.32 4.19
C PRO A 252 12.98 -25.95 4.82
N ALA A 253 12.92 -24.91 4.01
CA ALA A 253 12.83 -23.54 4.50
C ALA A 253 11.34 -23.19 4.66
N ARG A 254 10.91 -22.92 5.91
CA ARG A 254 9.54 -22.56 6.24
C ARG A 254 9.46 -21.10 6.65
N HIS A 255 8.71 -20.31 5.88
CA HIS A 255 8.62 -18.88 6.10
C HIS A 255 7.18 -18.41 6.16
N ILE A 256 6.83 -17.71 7.25
CA ILE A 256 5.55 -17.02 7.38
C ILE A 256 5.72 -15.58 6.92
N CYS A 257 5.02 -15.22 5.85
CA CYS A 257 4.88 -13.87 5.34
C CYS A 257 3.85 -13.12 6.16
N ARG A 258 4.27 -12.01 6.80
CA ARG A 258 3.34 -11.00 7.34
C ARG A 258 3.42 -9.71 6.52
N ASP A 259 2.24 -9.13 6.33
CA ASP A 259 1.92 -7.88 5.64
C ASP A 259 3.04 -6.82 5.62
N ASP A 260 3.88 -6.80 4.57
CA ASP A 260 4.52 -5.56 4.12
C ASP A 260 4.29 -5.36 2.61
N PRO A 261 3.32 -4.51 2.23
CA PRO A 261 2.87 -4.36 0.85
C PRO A 261 3.86 -3.65 -0.08
N ILE A 262 4.91 -3.01 0.46
CA ILE A 262 5.72 -2.06 -0.30
C ILE A 262 7.07 -2.65 -0.74
N GLN A 263 7.53 -3.71 -0.06
CA GLN A 263 8.82 -4.32 -0.37
C GLN A 263 8.62 -5.83 -0.39
N PRO A 264 8.69 -6.52 -1.55
CA PRO A 264 8.81 -7.97 -1.56
C PRO A 264 10.06 -8.29 -0.75
N ARG A 265 9.86 -8.89 0.42
CA ARG A 265 10.98 -9.22 1.29
C ARG A 265 11.42 -10.61 0.90
N SER A 266 12.72 -10.77 0.77
CA SER A 266 13.32 -12.03 0.40
C SER A 266 13.72 -12.81 1.65
N TYR A 267 13.71 -14.13 1.54
CA TYR A 267 14.29 -15.00 2.55
C TYR A 267 15.26 -15.99 1.92
N SER A 268 16.25 -16.38 2.70
CA SER A 268 17.30 -17.27 2.24
C SER A 268 16.99 -18.71 2.65
N MET A 269 16.96 -19.59 1.67
CA MET A 269 17.02 -21.03 1.84
C MET A 269 18.46 -21.50 1.66
N TYR A 270 18.84 -22.51 2.43
CA TYR A 270 20.16 -23.14 2.37
C TYR A 270 20.07 -24.49 1.69
N LEU A 271 20.85 -24.67 0.64
CA LEU A 271 21.09 -25.99 0.06
C LEU A 271 22.30 -26.62 0.76
N PRO A 272 22.35 -27.96 0.91
CA PRO A 272 23.54 -28.63 1.40
C PRO A 272 24.72 -28.35 0.46
N PRO A 273 25.98 -28.44 0.95
CA PRO A 273 27.15 -28.38 0.08
C PRO A 273 27.04 -29.38 -1.06
N LEU A 274 27.24 -28.90 -2.29
CA LEU A 274 27.15 -29.71 -3.50
C LEU A 274 28.55 -30.01 -4.03
N ALA A 275 28.71 -31.17 -4.66
CA ALA A 275 29.97 -31.53 -5.31
C ALA A 275 30.29 -30.58 -6.48
N PRO A 276 31.56 -30.43 -6.92
CA PRO A 276 31.90 -29.60 -8.08
C PRO A 276 31.16 -30.06 -9.35
N GLY A 277 30.64 -29.11 -10.12
CA GLY A 277 29.87 -29.39 -11.35
C GLY A 277 28.65 -28.48 -11.54
N GLU A 278 27.91 -28.72 -12.62
CA GLU A 278 26.62 -28.08 -12.88
C GLU A 278 25.50 -28.91 -12.23
N HIS A 279 24.56 -28.24 -11.59
CA HIS A 279 23.42 -28.85 -10.89
C HIS A 279 22.14 -28.14 -11.28
N GLU A 280 21.07 -28.91 -11.39
CA GLU A 280 19.70 -28.42 -11.44
C GLU A 280 19.00 -28.90 -10.18
N VAL A 281 18.59 -27.96 -9.33
CA VAL A 281 17.93 -28.27 -8.06
C VAL A 281 16.47 -27.88 -8.18
N ASP A 282 15.59 -28.87 -8.17
CA ASP A 282 14.15 -28.63 -8.08
C ASP A 282 13.79 -28.23 -6.65
N ILE A 283 13.06 -27.13 -6.52
CA ILE A 283 12.51 -26.65 -5.25
C ILE A 283 11.00 -26.69 -5.37
N VAL A 284 10.38 -27.56 -4.56
CA VAL A 284 8.93 -27.65 -4.42
C VAL A 284 8.50 -26.59 -3.42
N LEU A 285 7.59 -25.72 -3.82
CA LEU A 285 7.05 -24.62 -3.03
C LEU A 285 5.61 -24.96 -2.67
N ASP A 286 5.37 -25.38 -1.43
CA ASP A 286 4.01 -25.49 -0.89
C ASP A 286 3.60 -24.13 -0.34
N ILE A 287 2.47 -23.63 -0.82
CA ILE A 287 1.94 -22.32 -0.46
C ILE A 287 0.65 -22.54 0.31
N GLU A 288 0.63 -22.04 1.53
CA GLU A 288 -0.51 -22.15 2.45
C GLU A 288 -0.93 -20.77 2.94
N ARG A 289 -2.21 -20.63 3.28
CA ARG A 289 -2.76 -19.42 3.90
C ARG A 289 -3.65 -19.72 5.08
N ARG A 290 -3.78 -18.77 5.99
CA ARG A 290 -4.80 -18.76 7.05
C ARG A 290 -5.36 -17.35 7.23
N ALA A 291 -6.61 -17.23 7.68
CA ALA A 291 -7.28 -15.95 7.87
C ALA A 291 -6.60 -15.03 8.90
N GLY A 292 -5.91 -15.62 9.89
CA GLY A 292 -5.19 -14.90 10.93
C GLY A 292 -4.57 -15.87 11.94
N PRO A 293 -3.96 -15.36 13.04
CA PRO A 293 -3.54 -16.19 14.17
C PRO A 293 -4.68 -17.10 14.66
N GLY A 294 -4.38 -18.36 15.00
CA GLY A 294 -5.37 -19.31 15.51
C GLY A 294 -6.22 -20.04 14.45
N HIS A 295 -6.30 -19.54 13.21
CA HIS A 295 -6.94 -20.27 12.12
C HIS A 295 -6.01 -21.36 11.54
N PRO A 296 -6.56 -22.49 11.07
CA PRO A 296 -5.76 -23.54 10.45
C PRO A 296 -5.14 -23.06 9.14
N TRP A 297 -3.94 -23.55 8.85
CA TRP A 297 -3.31 -23.39 7.54
C TRP A 297 -4.08 -24.20 6.50
N VAL A 298 -4.34 -23.56 5.35
CA VAL A 298 -5.05 -24.15 4.22
C VAL A 298 -4.11 -24.12 3.01
N PRO A 299 -3.81 -25.26 2.37
CA PRO A 299 -3.03 -25.28 1.15
C PRO A 299 -3.79 -24.54 0.04
N ILE A 300 -3.10 -23.61 -0.61
CA ILE A 300 -3.64 -22.85 -1.74
C ILE A 300 -3.03 -23.31 -3.07
N GLY A 301 -1.82 -23.90 -3.05
CA GLY A 301 -1.27 -24.64 -4.17
C GLY A 301 0.20 -24.98 -4.00
N GLU A 302 0.73 -25.65 -5.02
CA GLU A 302 2.09 -26.17 -5.09
C GLU A 302 2.74 -25.70 -6.39
N ARG A 303 4.03 -25.34 -6.34
CA ARG A 303 4.81 -24.98 -7.52
C ARG A 303 6.21 -25.56 -7.44
N THR A 304 6.68 -26.21 -8.49
CA THR A 304 8.08 -26.60 -8.62
C THR A 304 8.84 -25.57 -9.44
N VAL A 305 10.00 -25.14 -8.95
CA VAL A 305 10.92 -24.26 -9.65
C VAL A 305 12.30 -24.91 -9.69
N THR A 306 12.83 -25.11 -10.89
CA THR A 306 14.19 -25.61 -11.10
C THR A 306 15.18 -24.46 -11.03
N VAL A 307 16.15 -24.55 -10.13
CA VAL A 307 17.21 -23.56 -9.96
C VAL A 307 18.51 -24.12 -10.53
N PRO A 308 19.01 -23.58 -11.66
CA PRO A 308 20.32 -23.95 -12.17
C PRO A 308 21.42 -23.28 -11.32
N LEU A 309 22.42 -24.05 -10.94
CA LEU A 309 23.61 -23.53 -10.25
C LEU A 309 24.84 -24.35 -10.61
N ALA A 310 26.01 -23.71 -10.60
CA ALA A 310 27.29 -24.39 -10.77
C ALA A 310 28.14 -24.27 -9.51
N VAL A 311 28.95 -25.29 -9.25
CA VAL A 311 29.86 -25.37 -8.12
C VAL A 311 31.30 -25.49 -8.63
N ASP A 312 32.11 -24.49 -8.30
CA ASP A 312 33.52 -24.41 -8.66
C ASP A 312 34.42 -24.91 -7.53
N ALA A 313 35.56 -25.49 -7.91
CA ALA A 313 36.63 -25.84 -6.97
C ALA A 313 37.33 -24.57 -6.44
N GLY A 314 36.94 -24.13 -5.24
CA GLY A 314 37.69 -23.19 -4.40
C GLY A 314 37.20 -21.74 -4.37
N LEU A 315 37.08 -21.20 -3.16
CA LEU A 315 36.62 -19.84 -2.82
C LEU A 315 37.38 -18.71 -3.55
N ALA A 316 38.71 -18.82 -3.58
CA ALA A 316 39.61 -17.76 -4.05
C ALA A 316 39.50 -17.47 -5.55
N ARG A 317 38.88 -18.37 -6.32
CA ARG A 317 38.63 -18.15 -7.75
C ARG A 317 37.41 -17.27 -8.01
N THR A 318 36.50 -17.16 -7.04
CA THR A 318 35.19 -16.53 -7.27
C THR A 318 35.08 -15.13 -6.69
N LEU A 319 35.69 -14.84 -5.53
CA LEU A 319 35.70 -13.50 -4.92
C LEU A 319 37.09 -13.12 -4.42
N GLN A 320 37.53 -11.89 -4.71
CA GLN A 320 38.81 -11.36 -4.25
C GLN A 320 38.64 -10.54 -2.95
N PRO A 321 39.42 -10.81 -1.88
CA PRO A 321 39.37 -9.98 -0.69
C PRO A 321 39.90 -8.58 -0.99
N VAL A 322 39.24 -7.56 -0.44
CA VAL A 322 39.78 -6.21 -0.32
C VAL A 322 39.80 -5.79 1.14
N SER A 323 40.93 -5.24 1.57
CA SER A 323 41.16 -4.86 2.96
C SER A 323 41.90 -3.54 3.05
N GLY A 324 41.88 -2.95 4.23
CA GLY A 324 42.73 -1.82 4.58
C GLY A 324 41.98 -0.66 5.23
N PRO A 325 42.72 0.30 5.83
CA PRO A 325 42.14 1.27 6.76
C PRO A 325 41.06 2.17 6.16
N ALA A 326 41.07 2.37 4.84
CA ALA A 326 40.04 3.13 4.14
C ALA A 326 38.70 2.38 4.06
N TYR A 327 38.73 1.07 3.78
CA TYR A 327 37.56 0.21 3.78
C TYR A 327 36.98 0.10 5.19
N ASP A 328 37.84 -0.19 6.15
CA ASP A 328 37.46 -0.37 7.57
C ASP A 328 36.75 0.87 8.12
N ARG A 329 37.28 2.07 7.83
CA ARG A 329 36.63 3.32 8.24
C ARG A 329 35.23 3.50 7.63
N GLN A 330 35.00 3.08 6.39
CA GLN A 330 33.70 3.21 5.74
C GLN A 330 32.71 2.14 6.23
N VAL A 331 33.17 0.91 6.47
CA VAL A 331 32.36 -0.14 7.10
C VAL A 331 31.97 0.30 8.51
N ALA A 332 32.93 0.76 9.33
CA ALA A 332 32.64 1.31 10.66
C ALA A 332 31.63 2.48 10.61
N ARG A 333 31.75 3.36 9.61
CA ARG A 333 30.79 4.46 9.38
C ARG A 333 29.37 3.97 9.07
N ALA A 334 29.22 2.82 8.41
CA ALA A 334 27.90 2.25 8.13
C ALA A 334 27.12 1.90 9.41
N PHE A 335 27.81 1.71 10.54
CA PHE A 335 27.20 1.37 11.84
C PHE A 335 27.17 2.51 12.85
N GLN A 336 27.52 3.75 12.44
CA GLN A 336 27.57 4.91 13.33
C GLN A 336 26.21 5.36 13.88
N ASP A 337 25.11 4.91 13.27
CA ASP A 337 23.76 5.22 13.75
C ASP A 337 23.43 4.51 15.08
N GLY A 338 24.25 3.53 15.48
CA GLY A 338 24.23 2.91 16.80
C GLY A 338 23.11 1.88 16.97
N LEU A 339 22.57 1.80 18.18
CA LEU A 339 21.48 0.90 18.53
C LEU A 339 20.22 1.71 18.85
N SER A 340 19.06 1.22 18.44
CA SER A 340 17.78 1.63 19.03
C SER A 340 17.34 0.53 20.00
N LYS A 341 17.02 0.91 21.23
CA LYS A 341 16.48 0.02 22.25
C LYS A 341 15.03 0.42 22.55
N TRP A 342 14.13 -0.54 22.68
CA TRP A 342 12.75 -0.32 23.11
C TRP A 342 12.55 -0.86 24.52
N GLU A 343 11.63 -0.24 25.26
CA GLU A 343 11.29 -0.65 26.62
C GLU A 343 10.53 -1.98 26.67
N ASP A 344 9.78 -2.28 25.60
CA ASP A 344 8.93 -3.46 25.51
C ASP A 344 8.95 -4.09 24.10
N GLY A 345 8.49 -5.34 24.01
CA GLY A 345 8.35 -6.12 22.77
C GLY A 345 9.43 -7.19 22.54
N SER A 346 9.17 -8.07 21.57
CA SER A 346 9.98 -9.26 21.27
C SER A 346 11.33 -8.99 20.59
N LEU A 347 11.68 -7.73 20.35
CA LEU A 347 12.95 -7.30 19.76
C LEU A 347 13.41 -6.00 20.44
N PRO A 348 13.92 -6.08 21.67
CA PRO A 348 14.25 -4.89 22.44
C PRO A 348 15.38 -4.08 21.80
N VAL A 349 16.16 -4.62 20.86
CA VAL A 349 17.30 -3.93 20.26
C VAL A 349 17.30 -4.04 18.73
N ARG A 350 17.63 -2.95 18.02
CA ARG A 350 17.87 -2.89 16.58
C ARG A 350 19.21 -2.21 16.29
N VAL A 351 19.99 -2.81 15.41
CA VAL A 351 21.21 -2.22 14.86
C VAL A 351 20.86 -1.24 13.74
N GLY A 352 21.30 0.02 13.86
CA GLY A 352 21.21 1.01 12.81
C GLY A 352 22.32 0.78 11.77
N VAL A 353 21.93 0.57 10.51
CA VAL A 353 22.87 0.35 9.40
C VAL A 353 22.56 1.34 8.28
N ASN A 354 23.59 2.08 7.87
CA ASN A 354 23.57 3.01 6.75
C ASN A 354 24.54 2.53 5.66
N SER A 355 24.11 1.56 4.86
CA SER A 355 24.91 0.96 3.77
C SER A 355 25.41 2.00 2.76
N ARG A 356 24.73 3.15 2.61
CA ARG A 356 25.14 4.25 1.73
C ARG A 356 26.53 4.82 2.07
N ARG A 357 27.04 4.58 3.28
CA ARG A 357 28.43 4.94 3.64
C ARG A 357 29.48 4.19 2.82
N THR A 358 29.10 3.07 2.22
CA THR A 358 29.94 2.27 1.32
C THR A 358 29.69 2.59 -0.16
N PHE A 359 28.83 3.56 -0.49
CA PHE A 359 28.55 3.97 -1.88
C PHE A 359 29.62 4.90 -2.42
N SER A 360 30.81 4.35 -2.65
CA SER A 360 31.97 5.06 -3.16
C SER A 360 32.76 4.15 -4.08
N ARG A 361 33.56 4.71 -4.98
CA ARG A 361 34.39 3.94 -5.92
C ARG A 361 35.33 2.93 -5.25
N LEU A 362 35.64 3.17 -3.97
CA LEU A 362 36.42 2.24 -3.15
C LEU A 362 35.77 0.85 -3.09
N PHE A 363 34.45 0.76 -3.07
CA PHE A 363 33.70 -0.48 -2.98
C PHE A 363 33.08 -0.93 -4.32
N ASP A 364 33.57 -0.42 -5.46
CA ASP A 364 33.09 -0.89 -6.76
C ASP A 364 33.32 -2.41 -6.88
N ASP A 365 32.25 -3.12 -7.24
CA ASP A 365 32.13 -4.58 -7.32
C ASP A 365 32.50 -5.32 -6.03
N THR A 366 32.31 -4.66 -4.88
CA THR A 366 32.64 -5.21 -3.56
C THR A 366 31.38 -5.47 -2.75
N ALA A 367 31.20 -6.73 -2.31
CA ALA A 367 30.25 -7.07 -1.27
C ALA A 367 30.78 -6.68 0.11
N VAL A 368 29.92 -6.11 0.94
CA VAL A 368 30.16 -5.98 2.37
C VAL A 368 29.29 -7.00 3.05
N ALA A 369 29.90 -8.08 3.51
CA ALA A 369 29.21 -9.20 4.13
C ALA A 369 29.87 -9.51 5.48
N VAL A 370 29.12 -9.29 6.55
CA VAL A 370 29.68 -9.14 7.90
C VAL A 370 28.81 -9.84 8.93
N ARG A 371 29.47 -10.32 9.98
CA ARG A 371 28.82 -10.65 11.25
C ARG A 371 28.97 -9.45 12.18
N VAL A 372 27.84 -8.96 12.66
CA VAL A 372 27.74 -7.91 13.65
C VAL A 372 27.38 -8.54 14.98
N GLU A 373 28.28 -8.40 15.94
CA GLU A 373 28.07 -8.86 17.30
C GLU A 373 27.77 -7.66 18.18
N VAL A 374 26.55 -7.63 18.71
CA VAL A 374 26.14 -6.61 19.66
C VAL A 374 26.68 -7.00 21.02
N MET A 375 27.71 -6.28 21.49
CA MET A 375 28.39 -6.57 22.74
C MET A 375 27.97 -5.60 23.85
N ARG A 376 27.78 -6.16 25.04
CA ARG A 376 27.56 -5.42 26.30
C ARG A 376 28.54 -5.93 27.35
N ASN A 377 29.38 -5.04 27.89
CA ASN A 377 30.40 -5.41 28.89
C ASN A 377 31.30 -6.58 28.43
N GLY A 378 31.71 -6.58 27.15
CA GLY A 378 32.53 -7.64 26.55
C GLY A 378 31.81 -8.96 26.26
N LYS A 379 30.53 -9.10 26.64
CA LYS A 379 29.71 -10.28 26.34
C LYS A 379 28.85 -10.03 25.11
N VAL A 380 28.68 -11.05 24.27
CA VAL A 380 27.85 -10.95 23.08
C VAL A 380 26.38 -11.17 23.44
N GLY A 381 25.53 -10.21 23.12
CA GLY A 381 24.07 -10.29 23.31
C GLY A 381 23.30 -10.64 22.05
N ARG A 382 23.90 -10.44 20.87
CA ARG A 382 23.28 -10.78 19.59
C ARG A 382 24.30 -10.98 18.49
N HIS A 383 24.04 -11.94 17.62
CA HIS A 383 24.67 -12.07 16.32
C HIS A 383 23.70 -11.61 15.23
N LEU A 384 24.21 -10.86 14.27
CA LEU A 384 23.47 -10.39 13.12
C LEU A 384 24.37 -10.53 11.89
N ASP A 385 24.00 -11.43 10.99
CA ASP A 385 24.70 -11.61 9.72
C ASP A 385 24.05 -10.65 8.71
N ILE A 386 24.83 -9.73 8.12
CA ILE A 386 24.33 -8.69 7.21
C ILE A 386 25.17 -8.70 5.96
N TRP A 387 24.55 -8.55 4.80
CA TRP A 387 25.27 -8.38 3.55
C TRP A 387 24.62 -7.33 2.66
N TRP A 388 25.44 -6.60 1.91
CA TRP A 388 24.98 -5.68 0.88
C TRP A 388 26.04 -5.41 -0.19
N ARG A 389 25.60 -4.86 -1.33
CA ARG A 389 26.50 -4.38 -2.40
C ARG A 389 27.00 -2.95 -2.11
N GLY A 390 28.32 -2.76 -2.14
CA GLY A 390 28.94 -1.44 -2.13
C GLY A 390 29.18 -0.87 -3.53
N GLY A 391 29.78 0.32 -3.62
CA GLY A 391 30.13 0.95 -4.91
C GLY A 391 29.17 2.04 -5.37
N ILE A 392 29.50 2.73 -6.46
CA ILE A 392 28.63 3.77 -7.08
C ILE A 392 27.77 3.12 -8.18
N GLY A 393 26.51 3.55 -8.31
CA GLY A 393 25.65 3.20 -9.46
C GLY A 393 24.57 2.16 -9.18
N TYR A 394 24.54 1.60 -7.97
CA TYR A 394 23.53 0.60 -7.57
C TYR A 394 22.52 1.25 -6.63
N PHE A 395 21.31 1.51 -7.15
CA PHE A 395 20.18 1.99 -6.35
C PHE A 395 19.26 0.86 -5.90
N GLU A 396 19.40 -0.32 -6.49
CA GLU A 396 18.67 -1.51 -6.08
C GLU A 396 19.19 -1.98 -4.72
N ARG A 397 18.24 -2.17 -3.79
CA ARG A 397 18.50 -2.46 -2.39
C ARG A 397 18.85 -3.94 -2.20
N GLU A 398 19.97 -4.40 -2.76
CA GLU A 398 20.56 -5.69 -2.39
C GLU A 398 21.18 -5.57 -0.99
N HIS A 399 20.34 -5.48 0.04
CA HIS A 399 20.76 -5.58 1.43
C HIS A 399 19.81 -6.55 2.13
N ALA A 400 20.36 -7.49 2.86
CA ALA A 400 19.61 -8.46 3.63
C ALA A 400 20.37 -8.78 4.93
N TRP A 401 19.67 -9.40 5.87
CA TRP A 401 20.22 -9.73 7.17
C TRP A 401 19.50 -10.91 7.80
N GLU A 402 20.19 -11.58 8.70
CA GLU A 402 19.71 -12.72 9.47
C GLU A 402 20.15 -12.61 10.92
N VAL A 403 19.35 -13.14 11.84
CA VAL A 403 19.65 -13.15 13.27
C VAL A 403 19.88 -14.60 13.69
N PRO A 404 21.11 -15.12 13.53
CA PRO A 404 21.38 -16.51 13.86
C PRO A 404 21.31 -16.77 15.37
N TRP A 405 21.50 -15.76 16.22
CA TRP A 405 21.53 -15.93 17.66
C TRP A 405 21.28 -14.64 18.45
N TRP A 406 20.69 -14.75 19.64
CA TRP A 406 20.47 -13.65 20.58
C TRP A 406 20.38 -14.11 22.04
N ASN A 407 20.48 -13.17 22.99
CA ASN A 407 20.30 -13.40 24.42
C ASN A 407 19.43 -12.28 25.03
N ASP A 408 18.18 -12.63 25.36
CA ASP A 408 17.19 -11.66 25.85
C ASP A 408 17.55 -11.07 27.21
N GLU A 409 18.17 -11.83 28.10
CA GLU A 409 18.59 -11.35 29.42
C GLU A 409 19.62 -10.22 29.29
N LEU A 410 20.63 -10.41 28.43
CA LEU A 410 21.69 -9.43 28.24
C LEU A 410 21.20 -8.17 27.51
N LEU A 411 20.29 -8.33 26.55
CA LEU A 411 19.72 -7.22 25.78
C LEU A 411 18.64 -6.46 26.56
N GLY A 412 17.87 -7.15 27.41
CA GLY A 412 16.77 -6.61 28.19
C GLY A 412 17.17 -5.98 29.52
N ALA A 413 18.37 -6.29 30.05
CA ALA A 413 18.83 -5.71 31.31
C ALA A 413 18.78 -4.16 31.28
N PRO A 414 18.44 -3.51 32.42
CA PRO A 414 18.14 -2.08 32.51
C PRO A 414 19.26 -1.20 31.97
N ASP A 415 18.90 0.03 31.63
CA ASP A 415 19.78 0.98 30.94
C ASP A 415 21.05 1.24 31.76
N GLU A 416 22.17 0.81 31.18
CA GLU A 416 23.52 1.14 31.61
C GLU A 416 24.07 2.23 30.67
N PRO A 417 25.10 2.99 31.10
CA PRO A 417 25.68 4.04 30.27
C PRO A 417 26.17 3.50 28.91
N ASP A 418 26.09 4.37 27.89
CA ASP A 418 26.40 4.07 26.48
C ASP A 418 27.82 3.48 26.26
N ASP A 419 28.77 3.81 27.14
CA ASP A 419 30.18 3.42 27.04
C ASP A 419 30.42 1.90 27.17
N LYS A 420 29.39 1.14 27.56
CA LYS A 420 29.46 -0.31 27.72
C LYS A 420 29.00 -1.11 26.50
N TRP A 421 28.49 -0.42 25.46
CA TRP A 421 28.01 -1.04 24.24
C TRP A 421 29.01 -0.88 23.09
N VAL A 422 29.34 -2.00 22.45
CA VAL A 422 30.23 -2.05 21.29
C VAL A 422 29.61 -2.93 20.22
N LEU A 423 29.72 -2.54 18.95
CA LEU A 423 29.49 -3.46 17.84
C LEU A 423 30.85 -3.99 17.38
N ARG A 424 31.07 -5.29 17.45
CA ARG A 424 32.16 -5.94 16.74
C ARG A 424 31.65 -6.37 15.37
N VAL A 425 32.26 -5.85 14.32
CA VAL A 425 31.88 -6.10 12.93
C VAL A 425 33.01 -6.85 12.26
N THR A 426 32.81 -8.12 11.97
CA THR A 426 33.82 -9.01 11.40
C THR A 426 33.37 -9.49 10.02
N SER A 427 34.28 -9.48 9.05
CA SER A 427 33.99 -10.00 7.71
C SER A 427 33.59 -11.48 7.74
N ARG A 428 32.65 -11.85 6.86
CA ARG A 428 32.19 -13.22 6.65
C ARG A 428 32.24 -13.53 5.15
N PRO A 429 33.36 -14.06 4.63
CA PRO A 429 33.54 -14.29 3.20
C PRO A 429 32.44 -15.15 2.57
N THR A 430 31.91 -16.14 3.31
CA THR A 430 30.83 -17.01 2.82
C THR A 430 29.51 -16.26 2.60
N LEU A 431 29.22 -15.22 3.39
CA LEU A 431 28.04 -14.38 3.19
C LEU A 431 28.14 -13.50 1.94
N ALA A 432 29.36 -13.19 1.48
CA ALA A 432 29.57 -12.32 0.32
C ALA A 432 29.03 -12.94 -0.98
N PHE A 433 28.89 -14.27 -1.03
CA PHE A 433 28.29 -14.98 -2.18
C PHE A 433 26.79 -14.72 -2.33
N ARG A 434 26.13 -14.21 -1.29
CA ARG A 434 24.71 -13.82 -1.33
C ARG A 434 24.48 -12.48 -2.02
N VAL A 435 25.54 -11.74 -2.34
CA VAL A 435 25.46 -10.50 -3.13
C VAL A 435 25.68 -10.86 -4.60
N SER A 436 24.75 -10.46 -5.45
CA SER A 436 24.81 -10.78 -6.87
C SER A 436 25.81 -9.85 -7.60
N GLY A 437 26.43 -10.33 -8.68
CA GLY A 437 27.23 -9.49 -9.58
C GLY A 437 28.50 -8.86 -8.99
N VAL A 438 28.94 -9.25 -7.80
CA VAL A 438 30.21 -8.78 -7.21
C VAL A 438 31.36 -9.74 -7.50
N THR A 439 32.57 -9.18 -7.61
CA THR A 439 33.82 -9.92 -7.80
C THR A 439 34.78 -9.78 -6.62
N LYS A 440 34.46 -8.91 -5.64
CA LYS A 440 35.26 -8.64 -4.45
C LYS A 440 34.41 -8.74 -3.19
N TYR A 441 35.06 -8.92 -2.05
CA TYR A 441 34.42 -8.78 -0.74
C TYR A 441 35.33 -8.03 0.23
N TRP A 442 34.75 -7.26 1.15
CA TRP A 442 35.52 -6.64 2.22
C TRP A 442 36.01 -7.69 3.23
N GLU A 443 37.31 -7.70 3.50
CA GLU A 443 37.98 -8.52 4.51
C GLU A 443 38.57 -7.62 5.58
N GLY A 444 38.09 -7.77 6.82
CA GLY A 444 38.54 -6.96 7.95
C GLY A 444 37.69 -7.18 9.20
N GLU A 445 38.07 -6.46 10.24
CA GLU A 445 37.37 -6.42 11.52
C GLU A 445 37.42 -4.99 12.06
N VAL A 446 36.29 -4.48 12.55
CA VAL A 446 36.21 -3.17 13.18
C VAL A 446 35.33 -3.23 14.43
N GLU A 447 35.77 -2.53 15.47
CA GLU A 447 34.93 -2.24 16.64
C GLU A 447 34.36 -0.83 16.53
N VAL A 448 33.05 -0.72 16.71
CA VAL A 448 32.33 0.55 16.62
C VAL A 448 31.72 0.87 17.98
N PRO A 449 32.13 1.96 18.65
CA PRO A 449 31.48 2.40 19.88
C PRO A 449 30.05 2.83 19.56
N VAL A 450 29.11 2.39 20.41
CA VAL A 450 27.68 2.51 20.14
C VAL A 450 27.06 3.64 20.95
N ARG A 451 26.17 4.39 20.32
CA ARG A 451 25.18 5.21 21.04
C ARG A 451 23.87 4.44 21.10
N VAL A 452 23.34 4.23 22.30
CA VAL A 452 22.05 3.55 22.47
C VAL A 452 20.96 4.61 22.57
N ARG A 453 19.97 4.52 21.70
CA ARG A 453 18.78 5.36 21.75
C ARG A 453 17.63 4.56 22.33
N THR A 454 17.32 4.79 23.60
CA THR A 454 16.11 4.24 24.20
C THR A 454 14.88 4.95 23.60
N ARG A 455 13.90 4.16 23.17
CA ARG A 455 12.61 4.61 22.66
C ARG A 455 11.53 4.06 23.58
N SER A 456 10.61 4.91 23.99
CA SER A 456 9.43 4.49 24.72
C SER A 456 8.47 3.71 23.81
N GLY A 457 7.75 2.76 24.42
CA GLY A 457 6.76 1.91 23.76
C GLY A 457 7.32 0.63 23.12
N ASN A 458 6.46 -0.09 22.40
CA ASN A 458 6.76 -1.41 21.87
C ASN A 458 7.72 -1.35 20.68
N ALA A 459 8.63 -2.31 20.61
CA ALA A 459 9.41 -2.57 19.42
C ALA A 459 8.48 -2.78 18.21
N PRO A 460 8.82 -2.23 17.02
CA PRO A 460 8.02 -2.47 15.83
C PRO A 460 7.95 -3.97 15.55
N PRO A 461 6.79 -4.50 15.12
CA PRO A 461 6.62 -5.92 14.87
C PRO A 461 7.62 -6.40 13.83
N ARG A 462 8.07 -7.66 13.97
CA ARG A 462 8.81 -8.33 12.90
C ARG A 462 7.88 -8.52 11.72
N GLY A 463 8.34 -8.16 10.52
CA GLY A 463 7.61 -8.55 9.31
C GLY A 463 7.77 -10.04 8.96
N TRP A 464 8.68 -10.77 9.63
CA TRP A 464 8.86 -12.22 9.44
C TRP A 464 9.17 -12.92 10.74
N ILE A 465 8.61 -14.12 10.87
CA ILE A 465 8.95 -15.08 11.91
C ILE A 465 9.30 -16.36 11.15
N VAL A 466 10.50 -16.90 11.39
CA VAL A 466 10.84 -18.25 10.95
C VAL A 466 9.91 -19.17 11.73
N ASP A 467 9.11 -19.96 11.00
CA ASP A 467 8.14 -20.86 11.63
C ASP A 467 8.92 -22.01 12.28
N THR A 468 9.26 -21.84 13.55
CA THR A 468 9.77 -22.95 14.36
C THR A 468 8.56 -23.77 14.78
N GLU A 469 8.40 -24.97 14.21
CA GLU A 469 7.27 -25.90 14.47
C GLU A 469 6.92 -26.08 15.96
N ASP A 470 7.86 -25.80 16.86
CA ASP A 470 7.75 -26.00 18.30
C ASP A 470 7.64 -24.70 19.13
N ALA A 471 7.40 -23.53 18.53
CA ALA A 471 7.09 -22.34 19.34
C ALA A 471 5.73 -22.57 20.02
N PRO A 472 5.66 -22.74 21.36
CA PRO A 472 4.43 -23.06 22.04
C PRO A 472 3.47 -21.89 21.86
N GLY A 473 2.39 -22.15 21.09
CA GLY A 473 1.23 -21.31 20.82
C GLY A 473 1.46 -19.82 20.94
N ASP A 474 1.59 -19.13 19.80
CA ASP A 474 1.53 -17.66 19.64
C ASP A 474 0.73 -17.01 20.79
N GLY A 475 1.43 -16.65 21.87
CA GLY A 475 0.88 -15.75 22.87
C GLY A 475 0.55 -14.43 22.20
N PRO A 476 -0.37 -13.63 22.74
CA PRO A 476 -0.67 -12.32 22.15
C PRO A 476 0.63 -11.51 22.07
N VAL A 477 1.10 -11.28 20.84
CA VAL A 477 2.25 -10.43 20.50
C VAL A 477 1.80 -8.99 20.35
#